data_AF-A0A7M7JSE6-F1
#
_entry.id   AF-A0A7M7JSE6-F1
#
_cell.length_a   1.000
_cell.length_b   1.000
_cell.length_c   1.000
_cell.angle_alpha   90.00
_cell.angle_beta   90.00
_cell.angle_gamma   90.00
#
_symmetry.space_group_name_H-M   'P 1'
#
loop_
_entity.id
_entity.type
_entity.pdbx_description
1 polymer ?
#
loop_
_entity_poly.entity_id
_entity_poly.type
_entity_poly.pdbx_seq_one_letter_code
_entity_poly.pdbx_strand_id
1 'polypeptide(L)'
;MIRSHLWYKNDVLQDRLRKPLMKLCAQYLYQEKHRGLALNGVANFHLKNGAVLWRINWLADTSQRGLMNSCSLMVNYRYFLDQIDQNSVEYCTQGSISISNQVHSLLKTEPIPSSQL
;
A
#
# COMPACT_ATOMS: atom_id res chain seq x y z
N MET A 1 4.65 -16.29 13.42
CA MET A 1 4.60 -16.59 11.97
C MET A 1 5.23 -15.47 11.14
N ILE A 2 4.73 -14.23 11.13
CA ILE A 2 5.38 -13.12 10.39
C ILE A 2 6.65 -12.61 11.09
N ARG A 3 6.64 -12.53 12.43
CA ARG A 3 7.77 -12.05 13.25
C ARG A 3 9.08 -12.84 13.11
N SER A 4 9.04 -14.10 12.65
CA SER A 4 10.27 -14.86 12.42
C SER A 4 10.94 -14.55 11.09
N HIS A 5 10.27 -13.78 10.20
CA HIS A 5 10.78 -13.40 8.88
C HIS A 5 11.14 -14.60 7.98
N LEU A 6 10.81 -15.84 8.35
CA LEU A 6 11.09 -17.04 7.55
C LEU A 6 9.98 -17.37 6.56
N TRP A 7 8.81 -16.74 6.71
CA TRP A 7 7.62 -17.03 5.90
C TRP A 7 7.86 -16.80 4.40
N TYR A 8 8.72 -15.84 4.02
CA TYR A 8 8.98 -15.52 2.60
C TYR A 8 9.76 -16.62 1.87
N LYS A 9 10.33 -17.60 2.59
CA LYS A 9 11.01 -18.77 1.98
C LYS A 9 10.08 -19.98 1.82
N ASN A 10 8.85 -19.90 2.31
CA ASN A 10 7.89 -20.99 2.26
C ASN A 10 6.75 -20.61 1.31
N ASP A 11 6.65 -21.30 0.17
CA ASP A 11 5.71 -20.95 -0.89
C ASP A 11 4.24 -21.03 -0.44
N VAL A 12 3.91 -21.99 0.43
CA VAL A 12 2.56 -22.13 0.99
C VAL A 12 2.21 -20.93 1.87
N LEU A 13 3.15 -20.46 2.70
CA LEU A 13 2.93 -19.28 3.53
C LEU A 13 2.91 -18.00 2.70
N GLN A 14 3.77 -17.88 1.67
CA GLN A 14 3.75 -16.75 0.75
C GLN A 14 2.38 -16.60 0.08
N ASP A 15 1.84 -17.68 -0.48
CA ASP A 15 0.56 -17.66 -1.18
C ASP A 15 -0.60 -17.25 -0.24
N ARG A 16 -0.64 -17.84 0.96
CA ARG A 16 -1.64 -17.51 1.99
C ARG A 16 -1.53 -16.07 2.50
N LEU A 17 -0.31 -15.52 2.59
CA LEU A 17 -0.07 -14.18 3.15
C LEU A 17 -0.17 -13.07 2.11
N ARG A 18 0.02 -13.37 0.82
CA ARG A 18 0.06 -12.36 -0.25
C ARG A 18 -1.18 -11.47 -0.27
N LYS A 19 -2.37 -12.07 -0.42
CA LYS A 19 -3.63 -11.31 -0.51
C LYS A 19 -3.89 -10.46 0.75
N PRO A 20 -3.85 -11.01 1.98
CA PRO A 20 -4.12 -10.21 3.17
C PRO A 20 -3.07 -9.11 3.41
N LEU A 21 -1.78 -9.38 3.21
CA LEU A 21 -0.74 -8.37 3.42
C LEU A 21 -0.81 -7.24 2.38
N MET A 22 -1.05 -7.55 1.10
CA MET A 22 -1.23 -6.52 0.08
C MET A 22 -2.46 -5.64 0.37
N LYS A 23 -3.56 -6.24 0.84
CA LYS A 23 -4.77 -5.49 1.25
C LYS A 23 -4.50 -4.58 2.46
N LEU A 24 -3.90 -5.12 3.52
CA LEU A 24 -3.55 -4.34 4.71
C LEU A 24 -2.59 -3.19 4.38
N CYS A 25 -1.63 -3.42 3.48
CA CYS A 25 -0.74 -2.37 3.00
C CYS A 25 -1.49 -1.27 2.24
N ALA A 26 -2.43 -1.63 1.36
CA ALA A 26 -3.26 -0.65 0.67
C ALA A 26 -4.09 0.20 1.65
N GLN A 27 -4.69 -0.44 2.66
CA GLN A 27 -5.44 0.26 3.71
C GLN A 27 -4.53 1.19 4.54
N TYR A 28 -3.36 0.69 4.95
CA TYR A 28 -2.37 1.48 5.68
C TYR A 28 -1.89 2.72 4.91
N LEU A 29 -1.72 2.62 3.60
CA LEU A 29 -1.25 3.74 2.78
C LEU A 29 -2.36 4.72 2.39
N TYR A 30 -3.59 4.24 2.26
CA TYR A 30 -4.72 5.04 1.75
C TYR A 30 -5.66 5.56 2.86
N GLN A 31 -6.04 4.68 3.79
CA GLN A 31 -7.07 4.94 4.80
C GLN A 31 -6.48 5.48 6.10
N GLU A 32 -5.32 4.98 6.53
CA GLU A 32 -4.71 5.41 7.79
C GLU A 32 -4.12 6.83 7.67
N LYS A 33 -4.56 7.73 8.56
CA LYS A 33 -4.20 9.15 8.52
C LYS A 33 -3.54 9.63 9.83
N HIS A 34 -2.67 10.62 9.71
CA HIS A 34 -2.19 11.44 10.81
C HIS A 34 -2.43 12.92 10.47
N ARG A 35 -3.25 13.60 11.28
CA ARG A 35 -3.68 15.00 11.04
C ARG A 35 -4.29 15.21 9.64
N GLY A 36 -5.13 14.28 9.20
CA GLY A 36 -5.83 14.34 7.91
C GLY A 36 -5.01 13.89 6.68
N LEU A 37 -3.70 13.69 6.81
CA LEU A 37 -2.80 13.27 5.74
C LEU A 37 -2.34 11.82 5.92
N ALA A 38 -1.72 11.21 4.90
CA ALA A 38 -1.24 9.82 4.98
C ALA A 38 -0.33 9.60 6.20
N LEU A 39 -0.59 8.54 6.96
CA LEU A 39 0.17 8.19 8.17
C LEU A 39 1.64 7.89 7.85
N ASN A 40 1.91 7.21 6.73
CA ASN A 40 3.26 6.84 6.34
C ASN A 40 4.05 8.06 5.82
N GLY A 41 5.22 8.33 6.40
CA GLY A 41 6.04 9.50 6.04
C GLY A 41 6.52 9.52 4.58
N VAL A 42 6.85 8.37 3.99
CA VAL A 42 7.29 8.27 2.59
C VAL A 42 6.12 8.48 1.64
N ALA A 43 4.96 7.87 1.94
CA ALA A 43 3.73 8.13 1.20
C ALA A 43 3.38 9.63 1.23
N ASN A 44 3.40 10.23 2.42
CA ASN A 44 3.11 11.64 2.59
C ASN A 44 4.05 12.53 1.76
N PHE A 45 5.35 12.22 1.71
CA PHE A 45 6.31 12.94 0.87
C PHE A 45 5.94 12.89 -0.62
N HIS A 46 5.69 11.71 -1.17
CA HIS A 46 5.36 11.57 -2.59
C HIS A 46 4.01 12.20 -2.96
N LEU A 47 3.01 12.05 -2.08
CA LEU A 47 1.66 12.57 -2.29
C LEU A 47 1.62 14.10 -2.22
N LYS A 48 2.38 14.73 -1.32
CA LYS A 48 2.57 16.20 -1.31
C LYS A 48 3.16 16.71 -2.62
N ASN A 49 3.98 15.90 -3.29
CA ASN A 49 4.57 16.24 -4.58
C ASN A 49 3.67 15.86 -5.77
N GLY A 50 2.40 15.48 -5.54
CA GLY A 50 1.44 15.20 -6.61
C GLY A 50 1.55 13.81 -7.24
N ALA A 51 2.23 12.87 -6.59
CA ALA A 51 2.30 11.49 -7.09
C ALA A 51 0.99 10.73 -6.91
N VAL A 52 0.76 9.76 -7.79
CA VAL A 52 -0.28 8.74 -7.66
C VAL A 52 0.28 7.53 -6.92
N LEU A 53 -0.45 7.02 -5.93
CA LEU A 53 -0.16 5.72 -5.31
C LEU A 53 -0.46 4.61 -6.35
N TRP A 54 0.59 4.22 -7.08
CA TRP A 54 0.45 3.55 -8.36
C TRP A 54 0.45 2.03 -8.25
N ARG A 55 1.38 1.43 -7.50
CA ARG A 55 1.45 -0.03 -7.41
C ARG A 55 2.06 -0.48 -6.09
N ILE A 56 1.42 -1.46 -5.45
CA ILE A 56 2.00 -2.21 -4.32
C ILE A 56 2.65 -3.48 -4.88
N ASN A 57 3.91 -3.71 -4.57
CA ASN A 57 4.73 -4.79 -5.09
C ASN A 57 4.99 -5.84 -4.01
N TRP A 58 4.57 -7.08 -4.30
CA TRP A 58 4.81 -8.25 -3.44
C TRP A 58 6.26 -8.72 -3.55
N LEU A 59 6.91 -8.99 -2.42
CA LEU A 59 8.31 -9.47 -2.33
C LEU A 59 9.30 -8.63 -3.14
N ALA A 60 9.14 -7.31 -3.13
CA ALA A 60 10.00 -6.39 -3.87
C ALA A 60 11.34 -6.12 -3.17
N ASP A 61 11.41 -6.27 -1.85
CA ASP A 61 12.65 -6.20 -1.08
C ASP A 61 12.72 -7.34 -0.06
N THR A 62 13.42 -8.42 -0.42
CA THR A 62 13.64 -9.59 0.44
C THR A 62 14.90 -9.47 1.30
N SER A 63 15.53 -8.29 1.37
CA SER A 63 16.58 -8.04 2.35
C SER A 63 16.03 -8.13 3.77
N GLN A 64 16.91 -8.34 4.75
CA GLN A 64 16.52 -8.34 6.16
C GLN A 64 15.78 -7.06 6.55
N ARG A 65 16.23 -5.90 6.04
CA ARG A 65 15.59 -4.60 6.27
C ARG A 65 14.19 -4.53 5.65
N GLY A 66 14.01 -4.99 4.42
CA GLY A 66 12.71 -4.99 3.75
C GLY A 66 11.69 -5.89 4.46
N LEU A 67 12.12 -7.06 4.90
CA LEU A 67 11.30 -7.97 5.69
C LEU A 67 10.86 -7.35 7.02
N MET A 68 11.80 -6.70 7.74
CA MET A 68 11.53 -6.05 9.03
C MET A 68 10.62 -4.83 8.92
N ASN A 69 10.84 -3.99 7.91
CA ASN A 69 10.16 -2.69 7.81
C ASN A 69 8.75 -2.80 7.23
N SER A 70 8.56 -3.66 6.23
CA SER A 70 7.33 -3.66 5.42
C SER A 70 6.89 -5.04 4.94
N CYS A 71 7.38 -6.13 5.56
CA CYS A 71 7.08 -7.50 5.12
C CYS A 71 7.43 -7.72 3.63
N SER A 72 8.55 -7.13 3.18
CA SER A 72 9.01 -7.17 1.78
C SER A 72 8.09 -6.51 0.76
N LEU A 73 7.17 -5.66 1.20
CA LEU A 73 6.37 -4.83 0.31
C LEU A 73 7.13 -3.55 -0.04
N MET A 74 7.09 -3.19 -1.32
CA MET A 74 7.48 -1.85 -1.78
C MET A 74 6.34 -1.23 -2.58
N VAL A 75 6.42 0.09 -2.76
CA VAL A 75 5.38 0.87 -3.43
C VAL A 75 6.02 1.66 -4.56
N ASN A 76 5.36 1.68 -5.71
CA ASN A 76 5.66 2.65 -6.76
C ASN A 76 4.71 3.84 -6.63
N TYR A 77 5.28 5.04 -6.52
CA TYR A 77 4.59 6.32 -6.66
C TYR A 77 4.88 6.83 -8.06
N ARG A 78 3.84 7.09 -8.86
CA ARG A 78 4.00 7.53 -10.25
C ARG A 78 3.62 8.99 -10.38
N TYR A 79 4.48 9.75 -11.04
CA TYR A 79 4.22 11.14 -11.39
C TYR A 79 3.68 11.22 -12.81
N PHE A 80 2.48 11.76 -12.95
CA PHE A 80 1.89 12.12 -14.24
C PHE A 80 2.03 13.63 -14.37
N LEU A 81 2.90 14.08 -15.29
CA LEU A 81 3.33 15.49 -15.37
C LEU A 81 2.15 16.47 -15.51
N ASP A 82 1.11 16.04 -16.21
CA ASP A 82 -0.15 16.76 -16.44
C ASP A 82 -1.07 16.87 -15.21
N GLN A 83 -0.80 16.10 -14.14
CA GLN A 83 -1.67 15.98 -12.97
C GLN A 83 -0.97 16.32 -11.65
N ILE A 84 0.33 16.64 -11.67
CA ILE A 84 1.13 16.89 -10.45
C ILE A 84 0.49 17.97 -9.58
N ASP A 85 0.18 19.13 -10.16
CA ASP A 85 -0.33 20.28 -9.40
C ASP A 85 -1.70 19.97 -8.80
N GLN A 86 -2.60 19.40 -9.60
CA GLN A 86 -3.94 19.01 -9.16
C GLN A 86 -3.89 18.01 -8.00
N ASN A 87 -3.11 16.92 -8.16
CA ASN A 87 -2.95 15.90 -7.13
C ASN A 87 -2.33 16.47 -5.84
N SER A 88 -1.33 17.36 -5.97
CA SER A 88 -0.66 17.99 -4.82
C SER A 88 -1.64 18.88 -4.04
N VAL A 89 -2.43 19.70 -4.75
CA VAL A 89 -3.44 20.58 -4.14
C VAL A 89 -4.52 19.76 -3.44
N GLU A 90 -5.10 18.76 -4.11
CA GLU A 90 -6.12 17.89 -3.53
C GLU A 90 -5.62 17.16 -2.28
N TYR A 91 -4.40 16.64 -2.32
CA TYR A 91 -3.80 15.97 -1.17
C TYR A 91 -3.53 16.95 -0.01
N CYS A 92 -2.92 18.10 -0.27
CA CYS A 92 -2.55 19.04 0.78
C CYS A 92 -3.76 19.73 1.43
N THR A 93 -4.84 19.95 0.67
CA THR A 93 -6.04 20.66 1.15
C THR A 93 -7.11 19.73 1.71
N GLN A 94 -7.32 18.57 1.10
CA GLN A 94 -8.43 17.66 1.41
C GLN A 94 -7.97 16.29 1.91
N GLY A 95 -6.67 15.97 1.85
CA GLY A 95 -6.15 14.64 2.17
C GLY A 95 -6.53 13.56 1.15
N SER A 96 -7.03 13.97 -0.02
CA SER A 96 -7.42 13.07 -1.12
C SER A 96 -6.19 12.44 -1.75
N ILE A 97 -6.22 11.12 -1.99
CA ILE A 97 -5.10 10.37 -2.53
C ILE A 97 -5.49 9.79 -3.88
N SER A 98 -4.81 10.20 -4.95
CA SER A 98 -4.95 9.58 -6.27
C SER A 98 -4.33 8.17 -6.25
N ILE A 99 -5.09 7.16 -6.70
CA ILE A 99 -4.68 5.75 -6.71
C ILE A 99 -4.88 5.10 -8.08
N SER A 100 -4.11 4.05 -8.38
CA SER A 100 -4.36 3.22 -9.57
C SER A 100 -5.48 2.19 -9.37
N ASN A 101 -5.91 1.56 -10.47
CA ASN A 101 -6.86 0.45 -10.44
C ASN A 101 -6.39 -0.75 -9.59
N GLN A 102 -5.08 -1.03 -9.56
CA GLN A 102 -4.55 -2.14 -8.75
C GLN A 102 -4.76 -1.87 -7.26
N VAL A 103 -4.43 -0.65 -6.82
CA VAL A 103 -4.59 -0.24 -5.42
C VAL A 103 -6.07 -0.15 -5.06
N HIS A 104 -6.89 0.42 -5.94
CA HIS A 104 -8.34 0.46 -5.77
C HIS A 104 -8.94 -0.96 -5.62
N SER A 105 -8.49 -1.92 -6.43
CA SER A 105 -8.94 -3.32 -6.31
C SER A 105 -8.56 -3.97 -4.98
N LEU A 106 -7.41 -3.63 -4.40
CA LEU A 106 -6.98 -4.14 -3.09
C LEU A 106 -7.83 -3.58 -1.94
N LEU A 107 -8.37 -2.37 -2.10
CA LEU A 107 -9.23 -1.72 -1.12
C LEU A 107 -10.67 -2.23 -1.14
N LYS A 108 -11.11 -2.86 -2.23
CA LYS A 108 -12.45 -3.45 -2.29
C LYS A 108 -12.61 -4.55 -1.23
N THR A 109 -13.74 -4.53 -0.55
CA THR A 109 -14.14 -5.61 0.34
C THR A 109 -14.83 -6.67 -0.49
N GLU A 110 -14.22 -7.84 -0.61
CA GLU A 110 -14.93 -9.04 -1.06
C GLU A 110 -15.99 -9.38 0.00
N PRO A 111 -17.25 -9.61 -0.37
CA PRO A 111 -18.24 -10.11 0.58
C PRO A 111 -17.74 -11.44 1.15
N ILE A 112 -17.86 -11.59 2.48
CA ILE A 112 -17.53 -12.85 3.16
C ILE A 112 -18.47 -13.91 2.58
N PRO A 113 -17.97 -15.01 1.98
CA PRO A 113 -18.82 -16.07 1.49
C PRO A 113 -19.61 -16.66 2.65
N SER A 114 -20.94 -16.81 2.49
CA SER A 114 -21.87 -17.31 3.50
C SER A 114 -21.56 -18.74 4.00
N SER A 115 -20.57 -19.42 3.41
CA SER A 115 -20.08 -20.75 3.80
C SER A 115 -19.07 -20.74 4.96
N GLN A 116 -18.80 -19.59 5.59
CA GLN A 116 -17.92 -19.46 6.76
C GLN A 116 -18.62 -18.87 8.00
N LEU A 117 -19.96 -18.94 8.05
CA LEU A 117 -20.78 -18.69 9.25
C LEU A 117 -21.36 -20.00 9.78
#